data_AF-A0A521TLT4-F1
#
_entry.id   AF-A0A521TLT4-F1
#
_cell.length_a   1.000
_cell.length_b   1.000
_cell.length_c   1.000
_cell.angle_alpha   90.00
_cell.angle_beta   90.00
_cell.angle_gamma   90.00
#
_symmetry.space_group_name_H-M   'P 1'
#
loop_
_entity.id
_entity.type
_entity.pdbx_description
1 polymer ?
#
loop_
_entity_poly.entity_id
_entity_poly.type
_entity_poly.pdbx_seq_one_letter_code
_entity_poly.pdbx_strand_id
1 'polypeptide(L)'
;MNVSDFLEIIKKQKKISHNARLYIIDKNRHYFLNDGTLKNGFDSKLIVIKNRNSVLSAFSKMAFLFDEIIRLRIVSYSNQNDGKELLYLLNLIPINRKIRTFLDWTVFGPEYTRDMSRLFEVRNDTVHCVSIDEVKYNPKNLISLSSVNGFKKFKTDLSCAWETLLKIYVVEQEKINWDALLEELKL
;
A
#
# COMPACT_ATOMS: atom_id res chain seq x y z
N MET A 1 10.35 -22.10 -3.10
CA MET A 1 10.76 -21.47 -1.82
C MET A 1 9.64 -20.55 -1.28
N ASN A 2 9.49 -20.36 0.03
CA ASN A 2 8.52 -19.39 0.58
C ASN A 2 9.16 -18.01 0.88
N VAL A 3 8.35 -17.01 1.24
CA VAL A 3 8.84 -15.64 1.52
C VAL A 3 9.82 -15.57 2.71
N SER A 4 9.61 -16.37 3.75
CA SER A 4 10.48 -16.39 4.93
C SER A 4 11.86 -16.93 4.56
N ASP A 5 11.91 -18.04 3.82
CA ASP A 5 13.15 -18.65 3.31
C ASP A 5 13.92 -17.65 2.42
N PHE A 6 13.23 -16.97 1.50
CA PHE A 6 13.80 -15.95 0.64
C PHE A 6 14.46 -14.82 1.45
N LEU A 7 13.75 -14.31 2.46
CA LEU A 7 14.25 -13.25 3.33
C LEU A 7 15.47 -13.68 4.15
N GLU A 8 15.51 -14.92 4.64
CA GLU A 8 16.67 -15.44 5.37
C GLU A 8 17.92 -15.50 4.49
N ILE A 9 17.77 -15.86 3.21
CA ILE A 9 18.88 -15.92 2.27
C ILE A 9 19.35 -14.51 1.90
N ILE A 10 18.42 -13.61 1.56
CA ILE A 10 18.75 -12.24 1.14
C ILE A 10 19.40 -11.44 2.25
N LYS A 11 18.97 -11.60 3.51
CA LYS A 11 19.59 -10.93 4.67
C LYS A 11 21.07 -11.29 4.87
N LYS A 12 21.50 -12.45 4.37
CA LYS A 12 22.90 -12.91 4.46
C LYS A 12 23.76 -12.43 3.28
N GLN A 13 23.15 -11.88 2.23
CA GLN A 13 23.89 -11.42 1.05
C GLN A 13 24.58 -10.08 1.32
N LYS A 14 25.85 -9.98 0.92
CA LYS A 14 26.63 -8.73 0.99
C LYS A 14 26.37 -7.78 -0.17
N LYS A 15 25.97 -8.33 -1.32
CA LYS A 15 25.60 -7.60 -2.54
C LYS A 15 24.30 -8.18 -3.04
N ILE A 16 23.38 -7.30 -3.42
CA ILE A 16 22.09 -7.66 -4.02
C ILE A 16 21.98 -6.83 -5.30
N SER A 17 21.54 -7.46 -6.38
CA SER A 17 21.32 -6.77 -7.65
C SER A 17 20.37 -5.58 -7.50
N HIS A 18 20.63 -4.50 -8.25
CA HIS A 18 19.79 -3.30 -8.31
C HIS A 18 18.53 -3.48 -9.18
N ASN A 19 18.42 -4.63 -9.85
CA ASN A 19 17.36 -4.90 -10.82
C ASN A 19 16.02 -5.27 -10.19
N ALA A 20 15.96 -5.48 -8.87
CA ALA A 20 14.71 -5.77 -8.18
C ALA A 20 14.26 -4.62 -7.28
N ARG A 21 12.96 -4.38 -7.29
CA ARG A 21 12.24 -3.50 -6.36
C ARG A 21 10.96 -4.18 -5.93
N LEU A 22 10.89 -4.52 -4.65
CA LEU A 22 9.81 -5.31 -4.08
C LEU A 22 9.54 -4.93 -2.63
N TYR A 23 8.27 -4.66 -2.31
CA TYR A 23 7.81 -4.64 -0.92
C TYR A 23 7.45 -6.06 -0.48
N ILE A 24 7.86 -6.43 0.74
CA ILE A 24 7.74 -7.82 1.20
C ILE A 24 7.07 -7.82 2.57
N ILE A 25 5.99 -8.57 2.70
CA ILE A 25 5.30 -8.84 3.95
C ILE A 25 5.58 -10.29 4.33
N ASP A 26 6.19 -10.49 5.49
CA ASP A 26 6.36 -11.78 6.14
C ASP A 26 5.73 -11.71 7.53
N LYS A 27 4.55 -12.32 7.67
CA LYS A 27 3.70 -12.24 8.86
C LYS A 27 3.36 -10.77 9.18
N ASN A 28 3.87 -10.24 10.29
CA ASN A 28 3.64 -8.85 10.73
C ASN A 28 4.85 -7.93 10.47
N ARG A 29 5.90 -8.43 9.81
CA ARG A 29 7.11 -7.67 9.52
C ARG A 29 7.16 -7.35 8.05
N HIS A 30 7.39 -6.09 7.75
CA HIS A 30 7.47 -5.62 6.38
C HIS A 30 8.90 -5.22 6.05
N TYR A 31 9.29 -5.45 4.81
CA TYR A 31 10.60 -5.12 4.28
C TYR A 31 10.42 -4.46 2.91
N PHE A 32 11.45 -3.72 2.51
CA PHE A 32 11.48 -3.10 1.20
C PHE A 32 12.85 -3.32 0.57
N LEU A 33 12.87 -4.13 -0.49
CA LEU A 33 14.03 -4.33 -1.33
C LEU A 33 13.99 -3.29 -2.44
N ASN A 34 14.99 -2.42 -2.50
CA ASN A 34 15.11 -1.43 -3.56
C ASN A 34 16.58 -1.02 -3.70
N ASP A 35 17.04 -0.87 -4.94
CA ASP A 35 18.41 -0.47 -5.28
C ASP A 35 19.45 -1.30 -4.50
N GLY A 36 19.29 -2.64 -4.53
CA GLY A 36 20.22 -3.59 -3.90
C GLY A 36 20.28 -3.53 -2.37
N THR A 37 19.34 -2.84 -1.71
CA THR A 37 19.29 -2.76 -0.25
C THR A 37 17.95 -3.27 0.27
N LEU A 38 17.99 -4.19 1.24
CA LEU A 38 16.82 -4.58 2.01
C LEU A 38 16.68 -3.67 3.25
N LYS A 39 15.60 -2.90 3.32
CA LYS A 39 15.28 -2.01 4.45
C LYS A 39 14.03 -2.49 5.18
N ASN A 40 13.84 -2.02 6.41
CA ASN A 40 12.57 -2.20 7.10
C ASN A 40 11.48 -1.40 6.38
N GLY A 41 10.31 -2.01 6.19
CA GLY A 41 9.12 -1.37 5.65
C GLY A 41 8.29 -0.67 6.74
N PHE A 42 7.08 -0.26 6.37
CA PHE A 42 6.10 0.27 7.32
C PHE A 42 5.70 -0.72 8.40
N ASP A 43 5.22 -0.20 9.53
CA ASP A 43 4.56 -1.01 10.55
C ASP A 43 3.29 -1.68 9.98
N SER A 44 3.02 -2.90 10.42
CA SER A 44 1.82 -3.65 10.06
C SER A 44 0.53 -3.01 10.57
N LYS A 45 0.61 -2.15 11.60
CA LYS A 45 -0.53 -1.42 12.15
C LYS A 45 -0.47 0.05 11.77
N LEU A 46 -1.60 0.62 11.33
CA LEU A 46 -1.73 2.07 11.16
C LEU A 46 -2.04 2.75 12.49
N ILE A 47 -1.14 3.63 12.91
CA ILE A 47 -1.39 4.57 14.01
C ILE A 47 -1.89 5.88 13.41
N VAL A 48 -3.14 6.22 13.73
CA VAL A 48 -3.79 7.45 13.25
C VAL A 48 -4.28 8.26 14.45
N ILE A 49 -3.83 9.52 14.48
CA ILE A 49 -4.19 10.54 15.49
C ILE A 49 -5.01 11.62 14.77
N LYS A 50 -5.89 12.29 15.51
CA LYS A 50 -6.79 13.33 14.96
C LYS A 50 -6.01 14.61 14.63
N ASN A 51 -5.24 14.57 13.55
CA ASN A 51 -4.63 15.73 12.93
C ASN A 51 -4.37 15.45 11.45
N ARG A 52 -4.30 16.52 10.65
CA ARG A 52 -4.12 16.48 9.20
C ARG A 52 -2.94 15.60 8.77
N ASN A 53 -1.77 15.82 9.34
CA ASN A 53 -0.53 15.14 8.92
C ASN A 53 -0.57 13.63 9.19
N SER A 54 -1.12 13.21 10.34
CA SER A 54 -1.28 11.81 10.68
C SER A 54 -2.25 11.10 9.75
N VAL A 55 -3.37 11.73 9.40
CA VAL A 55 -4.34 11.18 8.44
C VAL A 55 -3.71 11.06 7.04
N LEU A 56 -3.05 12.11 6.55
CA LEU A 56 -2.37 12.07 5.24
C LEU A 56 -1.25 11.03 5.20
N SER A 57 -0.50 10.86 6.29
CA SER A 57 0.53 9.82 6.41
C SER A 57 -0.04 8.40 6.37
N ALA A 58 -1.25 8.18 6.90
CA ALA A 58 -1.92 6.89 6.79
C ALA A 58 -2.30 6.60 5.33
N PHE A 59 -2.87 7.59 4.64
CA PHE A 59 -3.22 7.45 3.22
C PHE A 59 -2.01 7.30 2.30
N SER A 60 -0.86 7.92 2.60
CA SER A 60 0.34 7.74 1.79
C SER A 60 0.85 6.29 1.82
N LYS A 61 0.73 5.61 2.97
CA LYS A 61 1.06 4.17 3.09
C LYS A 61 0.11 3.30 2.27
N MET A 62 -1.19 3.61 2.28
CA MET A 62 -2.17 2.92 1.43
C MET A 62 -1.90 3.13 -0.06
N ALA A 63 -1.64 4.38 -0.46
CA ALA A 63 -1.30 4.73 -1.84
C ALA A 63 -0.02 4.02 -2.31
N PHE A 64 0.99 3.93 -1.44
CA PHE A 64 2.19 3.13 -1.73
C PHE A 64 1.85 1.66 -2.02
N LEU A 65 1.02 1.02 -1.19
CA LEU A 65 0.61 -0.37 -1.47
C LEU A 65 -0.21 -0.51 -2.74
N PHE A 66 -1.02 0.48 -3.11
CA PHE A 66 -1.71 0.46 -4.40
C PHE A 66 -0.70 0.40 -5.54
N ASP A 67 0.31 1.24 -5.49
CA ASP A 67 1.34 1.27 -6.54
C ASP A 67 2.14 -0.02 -6.57
N GLU A 68 2.49 -0.58 -5.42
CA GLU A 68 3.21 -1.85 -5.36
C GLU A 68 2.32 -3.04 -5.84
N ILE A 69 1.01 -3.06 -5.58
CA ILE A 69 0.11 -4.09 -6.16
C ILE A 69 0.07 -3.98 -7.69
N ILE A 70 -0.05 -2.75 -8.23
CA ILE A 70 -0.09 -2.56 -9.68
C ILE A 70 1.25 -2.97 -10.30
N ARG A 71 2.37 -2.57 -9.68
CA ARG A 71 3.71 -2.99 -10.13
C ARG A 71 3.87 -4.51 -10.11
N LEU A 72 3.46 -5.18 -9.04
CA LEU A 72 3.51 -6.64 -8.94
C LEU A 72 2.76 -7.33 -10.10
N ARG A 73 1.63 -6.77 -10.53
CA ARG A 73 0.85 -7.34 -11.63
C ARG A 73 1.45 -7.10 -13.01
N ILE A 74 2.08 -5.95 -13.24
CA ILE A 74 2.55 -5.56 -14.57
C ILE A 74 4.01 -5.96 -14.79
N VAL A 75 4.90 -5.63 -13.85
CA VAL A 75 6.36 -5.81 -13.96
C VAL A 75 6.93 -6.72 -12.88
N SER A 76 6.07 -7.33 -12.05
CA SER A 76 6.48 -8.13 -10.89
C SER A 76 7.47 -7.36 -10.01
N TYR A 77 8.66 -7.91 -9.79
CA TYR A 77 9.73 -7.30 -9.01
C TYR A 77 10.72 -6.47 -9.84
N SER A 78 10.57 -6.36 -11.17
CA SER A 78 11.54 -5.66 -12.03
C SER A 78 11.65 -4.16 -11.69
N ASN A 79 12.89 -3.69 -11.59
CA ASN A 79 13.28 -2.29 -11.38
C ASN A 79 14.07 -1.72 -12.58
N GLN A 80 13.95 -2.35 -13.75
CA GLN A 80 14.51 -1.86 -15.00
C GLN A 80 13.69 -0.67 -15.56
N ASN A 81 13.99 -0.20 -16.78
CA ASN A 81 13.40 1.01 -17.35
C ASN A 81 11.87 0.99 -17.33
N ASP A 82 11.24 -0.11 -17.76
CA ASP A 82 9.78 -0.28 -17.75
C ASP A 82 9.18 -0.12 -16.35
N GLY A 83 9.89 -0.59 -15.31
CA GLY A 83 9.47 -0.45 -13.92
C GLY A 83 9.52 1.01 -13.42
N LYS A 84 10.50 1.78 -13.87
CA LYS A 84 10.65 3.21 -13.53
C LYS A 84 9.60 4.06 -14.24
N GLU A 85 9.38 3.81 -15.53
CA GLU A 85 8.35 4.50 -16.32
C GLU A 85 6.95 4.19 -15.77
N LEU A 86 6.67 2.94 -15.42
CA LEU A 86 5.41 2.57 -14.78
C LEU A 86 5.23 3.33 -13.46
N LEU A 87 6.25 3.39 -12.60
CA LEU A 87 6.14 4.13 -11.33
C LEU A 87 5.86 5.63 -11.57
N TYR A 88 6.50 6.23 -12.56
CA TYR A 88 6.19 7.61 -12.96
C TYR A 88 4.72 7.77 -13.38
N LEU A 89 4.22 6.89 -14.25
CA LEU A 89 2.81 6.91 -14.67
C LEU A 89 1.86 6.73 -13.49
N LEU A 90 2.16 5.79 -12.58
CA LEU A 90 1.36 5.56 -11.39
C LEU A 90 1.27 6.81 -10.50
N ASN A 91 2.35 7.58 -10.37
CA ASN A 91 2.34 8.83 -9.61
C ASN A 91 1.43 9.91 -10.22
N LEU A 92 1.18 9.86 -11.53
CA LEU A 92 0.27 10.79 -12.22
C LEU A 92 -1.20 10.35 -12.15
N ILE A 93 -1.45 9.06 -11.99
CA ILE A 93 -2.81 8.52 -11.99
C ILE A 93 -3.52 8.87 -10.68
N PRO A 94 -4.71 9.51 -10.72
CA PRO A 94 -5.50 9.78 -9.52
C PRO A 94 -5.86 8.48 -8.79
N ILE A 95 -5.84 8.50 -7.45
CA ILE A 95 -6.13 7.30 -6.64
C ILE A 95 -7.49 6.68 -6.98
N ASN A 96 -8.53 7.48 -7.22
CA ASN A 96 -9.86 6.95 -7.57
C ASN A 96 -9.83 6.11 -8.86
N ARG A 97 -8.94 6.43 -9.80
CA ARG A 97 -8.72 5.61 -11.01
C ARG A 97 -8.04 4.29 -10.65
N LYS A 98 -7.03 4.31 -9.77
CA LYS A 98 -6.39 3.07 -9.26
C LYS A 98 -7.39 2.16 -8.55
N ILE A 99 -8.24 2.72 -7.68
CA ILE A 99 -9.32 1.98 -6.99
C ILE A 99 -10.26 1.32 -8.01
N ARG A 100 -10.65 2.04 -9.06
CA ARG A 100 -11.49 1.48 -10.12
C ARG A 100 -10.77 0.35 -10.87
N THR A 101 -9.50 0.54 -11.23
CA THR A 101 -8.67 -0.49 -11.86
C THR A 101 -8.63 -1.77 -11.02
N PHE A 102 -8.50 -1.67 -9.69
CA PHE A 102 -8.52 -2.86 -8.83
C PHE A 102 -9.84 -3.62 -8.83
N LEU A 103 -10.97 -2.92 -8.96
CA LEU A 103 -12.27 -3.57 -9.15
C LEU A 103 -12.32 -4.30 -10.50
N ASP A 104 -11.91 -3.64 -11.57
CA ASP A 104 -11.92 -4.21 -12.93
C ASP A 104 -11.00 -5.44 -13.03
N TRP A 105 -9.91 -5.43 -12.27
CA TRP A 105 -8.92 -6.51 -12.17
C TRP A 105 -9.27 -7.59 -11.14
N THR A 106 -10.46 -7.49 -10.53
CA THR A 106 -10.95 -8.38 -9.46
C THR A 106 -9.96 -8.53 -8.29
N VAL A 107 -9.13 -7.50 -8.05
CA VAL A 107 -8.27 -7.38 -6.85
C VAL A 107 -9.12 -6.94 -5.67
N PHE A 108 -10.01 -5.97 -5.91
CA PHE A 108 -10.95 -5.47 -4.92
C PHE A 108 -12.35 -6.00 -5.21
N GLY A 109 -13.04 -6.46 -4.16
CA GLY A 109 -14.47 -6.72 -4.23
C GLY A 109 -15.28 -5.41 -4.32
N PRO A 110 -16.56 -5.46 -4.77
CA PRO A 110 -17.40 -4.27 -4.90
C PRO A 110 -17.57 -3.48 -3.60
N GLU A 111 -17.77 -4.18 -2.46
CA GLU A 111 -17.94 -3.55 -1.15
C GLU A 111 -16.67 -2.83 -0.71
N TYR A 112 -15.52 -3.51 -0.80
CA TYR A 112 -14.24 -2.93 -0.45
C TYR A 112 -13.88 -1.73 -1.34
N THR A 113 -14.19 -1.80 -2.63
CA THR A 113 -14.01 -0.68 -3.57
C THR A 113 -14.81 0.56 -3.15
N ARG A 114 -16.08 0.36 -2.75
CA ARG A 114 -16.95 1.44 -2.25
C ARG A 114 -16.38 2.06 -0.98
N ASP A 115 -15.93 1.24 -0.04
CA ASP A 115 -15.39 1.71 1.24
C ASP A 115 -14.07 2.47 1.05
N MET A 116 -13.19 1.97 0.18
CA MET A 116 -11.97 2.67 -0.21
C MET A 116 -12.25 4.01 -0.89
N SER A 117 -13.25 4.08 -1.76
CA SER A 117 -13.63 5.33 -2.43
C SER A 117 -14.05 6.40 -1.41
N ARG A 118 -14.90 6.03 -0.45
CA ARG A 118 -15.35 6.92 0.64
C ARG A 118 -14.21 7.35 1.57
N LEU A 119 -13.26 6.46 1.85
CA LEU A 119 -12.08 6.81 2.63
C LEU A 119 -11.18 7.79 1.86
N PHE A 120 -11.01 7.61 0.56
CA PHE A 120 -10.18 8.52 -0.25
C PHE A 120 -10.84 9.86 -0.57
N GLU A 121 -12.16 9.99 -0.45
CA GLU A 121 -12.83 11.30 -0.35
C GLU A 121 -12.33 12.08 0.87
N VAL A 122 -12.27 11.44 2.05
CA VAL A 122 -11.71 12.05 3.27
C VAL A 122 -10.27 12.49 3.06
N ARG A 123 -9.45 11.68 2.36
CA ARG A 123 -8.08 12.06 2.01
C ARG A 123 -8.05 13.35 1.21
N ASN A 124 -8.89 13.47 0.19
CA ASN A 124 -8.93 14.64 -0.68
C ASN A 124 -9.34 15.89 0.10
N ASP A 125 -10.39 15.81 0.90
CA ASP A 125 -10.82 16.90 1.77
C ASP A 125 -9.70 17.30 2.76
N THR A 126 -9.00 16.31 3.32
CA THR A 126 -7.89 16.54 4.27
C THR A 126 -6.68 17.24 3.63
N VAL A 127 -6.44 17.03 2.32
CA VAL A 127 -5.36 17.75 1.62
C VAL A 127 -5.65 19.25 1.55
N HIS A 128 -6.92 19.61 1.36
CA HIS A 128 -7.38 20.98 1.13
C HIS A 128 -7.84 21.72 2.40
N CYS A 129 -8.02 21.02 3.53
CA CYS A 129 -8.41 21.64 4.79
C CYS A 129 -7.23 22.31 5.52
N VAL A 130 -7.53 23.34 6.31
CA VAL A 130 -6.59 23.90 7.30
C VAL A 130 -6.57 23.04 8.56
N SER A 131 -7.76 22.70 9.08
CA SER A 131 -7.95 21.78 10.20
C SER A 131 -8.71 20.52 9.77
N ILE A 132 -8.37 19.40 10.40
CA ILE A 132 -9.12 18.14 10.23
C ILE A 132 -10.59 18.27 10.71
N ASP A 133 -10.91 19.29 11.49
CA ASP A 133 -12.26 19.56 11.97
C ASP A 133 -13.22 20.00 10.85
N GLU A 134 -12.69 20.45 9.71
CA GLU A 134 -13.46 20.83 8.52
C GLU A 134 -13.89 19.61 7.69
N VAL A 135 -13.28 18.44 7.94
CA VAL A 135 -13.43 17.24 7.13
C VAL A 135 -14.60 16.39 7.62
N LYS A 136 -15.36 15.85 6.67
CA LYS A 136 -16.47 14.94 6.94
C LYS A 136 -16.18 13.58 6.31
N TYR A 137 -16.73 12.53 6.93
CA TYR A 137 -16.66 11.16 6.44
C TYR A 137 -18.09 10.65 6.19
N ASN A 138 -18.31 9.89 5.12
CA ASN A 138 -19.65 9.38 4.77
C ASN A 138 -19.66 7.85 4.58
N PRO A 139 -19.60 7.05 5.66
CA PRO A 139 -19.72 5.60 5.56
C PRO A 139 -21.15 5.15 5.16
N LYS A 140 -22.16 5.94 5.54
CA LYS A 140 -23.59 5.77 5.22
C LYS A 140 -24.32 7.11 5.37
N ASN A 141 -24.00 7.82 6.45
CA ASN A 141 -24.43 9.17 6.74
C ASN A 141 -23.20 10.05 6.94
N LEU A 142 -23.34 11.34 6.64
CA LEU A 142 -22.29 12.32 6.80
C LEU A 142 -21.98 12.56 8.28
N ILE A 143 -20.75 12.29 8.71
CA ILE A 143 -20.27 12.50 10.08
C ILE A 143 -19.03 13.39 10.08
N SER A 144 -18.93 14.28 11.07
CA SER A 144 -17.76 15.17 11.20
C SER A 144 -16.57 14.44 11.84
N LEU A 145 -15.38 14.60 11.25
CA LEU A 145 -14.13 14.18 11.89
C LEU A 145 -13.76 15.05 13.09
N SER A 146 -14.37 16.22 13.25
CA SER A 146 -14.20 17.03 14.46
C SER A 146 -14.75 16.35 15.71
N SER A 147 -15.78 15.51 15.57
CA SER A 147 -16.38 14.80 16.69
C SER A 147 -15.53 13.60 17.12
N VAL A 148 -15.46 13.33 18.43
CA VAL A 148 -14.74 12.17 18.97
C VAL A 148 -15.26 10.86 18.38
N ASN A 149 -16.59 10.71 18.32
CA ASN A 149 -17.24 9.52 17.78
C ASN A 149 -17.05 9.39 16.27
N GLY A 150 -17.14 10.50 15.53
CA GLY A 150 -16.94 10.50 14.08
C GLY A 150 -15.51 10.14 13.71
N PHE A 151 -14.51 10.73 14.38
CA PHE A 151 -13.12 10.37 14.18
C PHE A 151 -12.83 8.92 14.59
N LYS A 152 -13.41 8.44 15.70
CA LYS A 152 -13.26 7.04 16.12
C LYS A 152 -13.79 6.08 15.06
N LYS A 153 -14.97 6.35 14.49
CA LYS A 153 -15.56 5.53 13.42
C LYS A 153 -14.69 5.54 12.16
N PHE A 154 -14.27 6.72 11.70
CA PHE A 154 -13.34 6.84 10.58
C PHE A 154 -12.05 6.06 10.80
N LYS A 155 -11.43 6.20 11.98
CA LYS A 155 -10.21 5.49 12.34
C LYS A 155 -10.40 3.98 12.29
N THR A 156 -11.50 3.47 12.84
CA THR A 156 -11.83 2.04 12.78
C THR A 156 -11.96 1.56 11.34
N ASP A 157 -12.71 2.29 10.50
CA ASP A 157 -12.93 1.90 9.11
C ASP A 157 -11.62 1.95 8.30
N LEU A 158 -10.78 2.96 8.52
CA LEU A 158 -9.46 3.08 7.91
C LEU A 158 -8.52 1.94 8.35
N SER A 159 -8.51 1.59 9.63
CA SER A 159 -7.71 0.46 10.15
C SER A 159 -8.17 -0.87 9.56
N CYS A 160 -9.47 -1.14 9.51
CA CYS A 160 -10.01 -2.34 8.87
C CYS A 160 -9.67 -2.37 7.38
N ALA A 161 -9.78 -1.23 6.69
CA ALA A 161 -9.45 -1.14 5.28
C ALA A 161 -7.97 -1.42 5.01
N TRP A 162 -7.07 -0.96 5.88
CA TRP A 162 -5.65 -1.26 5.83
C TRP A 162 -5.33 -2.73 6.06
N GLU A 163 -5.93 -3.35 7.06
CA GLU A 163 -5.75 -4.79 7.31
C GLU A 163 -6.19 -5.63 6.12
N THR A 164 -7.32 -5.29 5.49
CA THR A 164 -7.75 -5.93 4.25
C THR A 164 -6.79 -5.67 3.10
N LEU A 165 -6.26 -4.44 2.97
CA LEU A 165 -5.27 -4.12 1.93
C LEU A 165 -4.00 -4.94 2.06
N LEU A 166 -3.51 -5.13 3.28
CA LEU A 166 -2.33 -5.97 3.55
C LEU A 166 -2.59 -7.43 3.16
N LYS A 167 -3.77 -7.98 3.47
CA LYS A 167 -4.14 -9.34 3.05
C LYS A 167 -4.18 -9.48 1.53
N ILE A 168 -4.76 -8.51 0.84
CA ILE A 168 -4.78 -8.47 -0.62
C ILE A 168 -3.36 -8.42 -1.18
N TYR A 169 -2.50 -7.56 -0.61
CA TYR A 169 -1.09 -7.49 -1.01
C TYR A 169 -0.39 -8.84 -0.86
N VAL A 170 -0.58 -9.54 0.27
CA VAL A 170 0.02 -10.86 0.50
C VAL A 170 -0.44 -11.88 -0.54
N VAL A 171 -1.72 -11.89 -0.91
CA VAL A 171 -2.24 -12.77 -1.99
C VAL A 171 -1.58 -12.47 -3.34
N GLU A 172 -1.33 -11.20 -3.66
CA GLU A 172 -0.61 -10.83 -4.89
C GLU A 172 0.89 -11.18 -4.81
N GLN A 173 1.50 -11.02 -3.64
CA GLN A 173 2.88 -11.39 -3.36
C GLN A 173 3.11 -12.91 -3.46
N GLU A 174 2.15 -13.75 -3.08
CA GLU A 174 2.24 -15.21 -3.18
C GLU A 174 2.37 -15.71 -4.63
N LYS A 175 2.03 -14.87 -5.62
CA LYS A 175 2.19 -15.19 -7.05
C LYS A 175 3.63 -15.03 -7.54
N ILE A 176 4.53 -14.47 -6.73
CA ILE A 176 5.94 -14.27 -7.10
C ILE A 176 6.65 -15.62 -7.13
N ASN A 177 7.38 -15.87 -8.22
CA ASN A 177 8.34 -16.97 -8.27
C ASN A 177 9.61 -16.56 -7.50
N TRP A 178 9.67 -16.92 -6.22
CA TRP A 178 10.78 -16.57 -5.33
C TRP A 178 12.11 -17.22 -5.72
N ASP A 179 12.06 -18.42 -6.31
CA ASP A 179 13.26 -19.13 -6.75
C ASP A 179 13.91 -18.38 -7.93
N ALA A 180 13.12 -18.00 -8.93
CA ALA A 180 13.58 -17.17 -10.06
C ALA A 180 14.12 -15.80 -9.59
N LEU A 181 13.41 -15.12 -8.69
CA LEU A 181 13.88 -13.85 -8.13
C LEU A 181 15.22 -14.01 -7.41
N LEU A 182 15.40 -15.08 -6.65
CA LEU A 182 16.64 -15.31 -5.92
C LEU A 182 17.82 -15.56 -6.85
N GLU A 183 17.62 -16.26 -7.95
CA GLU A 183 18.63 -16.47 -8.99
C GLU A 183 19.05 -15.13 -9.60
N GLU A 184 18.09 -14.28 -9.96
CA GLU A 184 18.38 -12.95 -10.53
C GLU A 184 19.11 -12.00 -9.55
N LEU A 185 18.86 -12.15 -8.24
CA LEU A 185 19.43 -11.27 -7.22
C LEU A 185 20.84 -11.65 -6.77
N LYS A 186 21.26 -12.90 -6.99
CA LYS A 186 22.58 -13.44 -6.62
C LYS A 186 23.65 -13.21 -7.69
N LEU A 187 23.26 -12.74 -8.87
CA LEU A 187 24.14 -12.39 -9.98
C LEU A 187 24.79 -11.01 -9.74
#